data_AF-A0A2F0AJC3-F1
#
_entry.id   AF-A0A2F0AJC3-F1
#
_cell.length_a   1.000
_cell.length_b   1.000
_cell.length_c   1.000
_cell.angle_alpha   90.00
_cell.angle_beta   90.00
_cell.angle_gamma   90.00
#
_symmetry.space_group_name_H-M   'P 1'
#
loop_
_entity.id
_entity.type
_entity.pdbx_description
1 polymer ?
#
loop_
_entity_poly.entity_id
_entity_poly.type
_entity_poly.pdbx_seq_one_letter_code
_entity_poly.pdbx_strand_id
1 'polypeptide(L)'
;MLFFIKLLVLFLFVKTNIGANHSNYINIFKNTLFEYNISYDNLETFKSGAICIPHNIDKVFSKYAVGFSHNIYKKKTANKIALEGCEAMKKKLILHDCKCEIIL
;
A
#
# COMPACT_ATOMS: atom_id res chain seq x y z
N MET A 1 -6.01 -19.40 -46.26
CA MET A 1 -4.79 -18.88 -45.59
C MET A 1 -5.03 -17.56 -44.84
N LEU A 2 -6.26 -17.26 -44.36
CA LEU A 2 -6.57 -16.04 -43.59
C LEU A 2 -7.16 -16.30 -42.19
N PHE A 3 -7.50 -17.56 -41.86
CA PHE A 3 -8.17 -17.88 -40.60
C PHE A 3 -7.21 -17.99 -39.40
N PHE A 4 -5.93 -18.35 -39.63
CA PHE A 4 -4.95 -18.49 -38.54
C PHE A 4 -4.43 -17.14 -38.01
N ILE A 5 -4.51 -16.06 -38.79
CA ILE A 5 -4.05 -14.73 -38.38
C ILE A 5 -5.02 -14.08 -37.36
N LYS A 6 -6.32 -14.42 -37.41
CA LYS A 6 -7.30 -13.93 -36.44
C LYS A 6 -7.14 -14.54 -35.04
N LEU A 7 -6.54 -15.73 -34.92
CA LEU A 7 -6.32 -16.38 -33.63
C LEU A 7 -5.10 -15.81 -32.89
N LEU A 8 -4.13 -15.23 -33.61
CA LEU A 8 -2.92 -14.66 -33.03
C LEU A 8 -3.16 -13.28 -32.38
N VAL A 9 -4.17 -12.53 -32.85
CA VAL A 9 -4.45 -11.16 -32.37
C VAL A 9 -5.23 -11.16 -31.05
N LEU A 10 -5.89 -12.27 -30.68
CA LEU A 10 -6.58 -12.37 -29.39
C LEU A 10 -5.62 -12.57 -28.19
N PHE A 11 -4.39 -13.03 -28.42
CA PHE A 11 -3.44 -13.29 -27.34
C PHE A 11 -2.65 -12.04 -26.88
N LEU A 12 -2.79 -10.91 -27.57
CA LEU A 12 -2.01 -9.71 -27.29
C LEU A 12 -2.71 -8.69 -26.39
N PHE A 13 -3.94 -8.95 -25.95
CA PHE A 13 -4.77 -7.95 -25.28
C PHE A 13 -5.16 -8.22 -23.82
N VAL A 14 -4.39 -8.99 -23.04
CA VAL A 14 -4.53 -8.88 -21.57
C VAL A 14 -3.20 -9.13 -20.85
N LYS A 15 -2.30 -8.14 -20.91
CA LYS A 15 -1.39 -7.86 -19.81
C LYS A 15 -1.79 -6.51 -19.23
N THR A 16 -2.92 -6.46 -18.53
CA THR A 16 -3.20 -5.35 -17.63
C THR A 16 -2.13 -5.38 -16.55
N ASN A 17 -1.30 -4.35 -16.55
CA ASN A 17 -0.22 -4.14 -15.60
C ASN A 17 -0.73 -4.34 -14.16
N ILE A 18 -0.33 -5.46 -13.55
CA ILE A 18 -0.46 -5.74 -12.11
C ILE A 18 0.53 -4.82 -11.40
N GLY A 19 0.13 -3.57 -11.30
CA GLY A 19 0.80 -2.53 -10.54
C GLY A 19 -0.30 -1.68 -9.96
N ALA A 20 -0.95 -2.18 -8.90
CA ALA A 20 -1.73 -1.32 -8.03
C ALA A 20 -0.84 -0.12 -7.69
N ASN A 21 -1.17 1.02 -8.27
CA ASN A 21 -0.26 2.13 -8.52
C ASN A 21 0.29 2.63 -7.17
N HIS A 22 1.62 2.70 -6.99
CA HIS A 22 2.23 3.11 -5.72
C HIS A 22 1.66 4.44 -5.17
N SER A 23 1.29 5.36 -6.09
CA SER A 23 0.58 6.60 -5.77
C SER A 23 -0.77 6.39 -5.10
N ASN A 24 -1.50 5.34 -5.47
CA ASN A 24 -2.79 4.99 -4.89
C ASN A 24 -2.62 4.58 -3.42
N TYR A 25 -1.62 3.77 -3.09
CA TYR A 25 -1.36 3.37 -1.71
C TYR A 25 -0.91 4.53 -0.83
N ILE A 26 -0.17 5.49 -1.36
CA ILE A 26 0.17 6.73 -0.64
C ILE A 26 -1.09 7.52 -0.29
N ASN A 27 -2.01 7.68 -1.25
CA ASN A 27 -3.26 8.39 -1.00
C ASN A 27 -4.15 7.66 0.01
N ILE A 28 -4.28 6.34 -0.12
CA ILE A 28 -5.02 5.50 0.84
C ILE A 28 -4.41 5.62 2.24
N PHE A 29 -3.09 5.57 2.35
CA PHE A 29 -2.37 5.74 3.63
C PHE A 29 -2.69 7.09 4.27
N LYS A 30 -2.56 8.19 3.52
CA LYS A 30 -2.84 9.54 4.02
C LYS A 30 -4.30 9.70 4.45
N ASN A 31 -5.23 9.23 3.62
CA ASN A 31 -6.65 9.27 3.92
C ASN A 31 -6.98 8.44 5.18
N THR A 32 -6.38 7.25 5.32
CA THR A 32 -6.55 6.41 6.50
C THR A 32 -6.09 7.13 7.76
N LEU A 33 -4.91 7.76 7.74
CA LEU A 33 -4.42 8.56 8.88
C LEU A 33 -5.30 9.79 9.16
N PHE A 34 -5.83 10.43 8.12
CA PHE A 34 -6.71 11.57 8.25
C PHE A 34 -8.02 11.21 8.97
N GLU A 35 -8.58 10.00 8.77
CA GLU A 35 -9.72 9.49 9.54
C GLU A 35 -9.44 9.41 11.05
N TYR A 36 -8.16 9.32 11.44
CA TYR A 36 -7.70 9.37 12.83
C TYR A 36 -7.22 10.78 13.26
N ASN A 37 -7.57 11.84 12.51
CA ASN A 37 -7.14 13.22 12.70
C ASN A 37 -5.61 13.43 12.62
N ILE A 38 -4.91 12.59 11.84
CA ILE A 38 -3.46 12.69 11.64
C ILE A 38 -3.18 13.16 10.21
N SER A 39 -2.72 14.40 10.06
CA SER A 39 -2.23 14.91 8.78
C SER A 39 -0.75 14.56 8.60
N TYR A 40 -0.47 13.45 7.90
CA TYR A 40 0.90 12.96 7.73
C TYR A 40 1.85 13.98 7.08
N ASP A 41 1.34 14.78 6.14
CA ASP A 41 2.13 15.80 5.46
C ASP A 41 2.58 16.92 6.41
N ASN A 42 1.79 17.20 7.46
CA ASN A 42 2.07 18.20 8.48
C ASN A 42 2.98 17.69 9.61
N LEU A 43 3.28 16.39 9.66
CA LEU A 43 4.24 15.85 10.63
C LEU A 43 5.65 16.37 10.36
N GLU A 44 6.42 16.55 11.44
CA GLU A 44 7.83 16.94 11.43
C GLU A 44 8.69 16.08 10.50
N THR A 45 9.92 16.54 10.24
CA THR A 45 10.89 15.84 9.39
C THR A 45 11.29 14.48 9.99
N PHE A 46 11.99 13.68 9.18
CA PHE A 46 12.39 12.31 9.55
C PHE A 46 11.19 11.40 9.85
N LYS A 47 10.27 11.34 8.89
CA LYS A 47 9.08 10.50 8.92
C LYS A 47 9.17 9.30 7.99
N SER A 48 8.47 8.24 8.34
CA SER A 48 8.27 7.07 7.48
C SER A 48 6.85 6.54 7.61
N GLY A 49 6.31 6.01 6.49
CA GLY A 49 4.97 5.48 6.40
C GLY A 49 4.95 4.05 5.89
N ALA A 50 4.10 3.21 6.49
CA ALA A 50 3.85 1.84 6.11
C ALA A 50 2.36 1.59 5.92
N ILE A 51 2.02 0.71 4.98
CA ILE A 51 0.65 0.28 4.68
C ILE A 51 0.62 -1.22 4.40
N CYS A 52 -0.47 -1.88 4.79
CA CYS A 52 -0.68 -3.30 4.54
C CYS A 52 -1.24 -3.53 3.14
N ILE A 53 -0.39 -3.97 2.22
CA ILE A 53 -0.74 -4.22 0.82
C ILE A 53 -1.26 -5.65 0.69
N PRO A 54 -2.48 -5.87 0.16
CA PRO A 54 -3.02 -7.21 0.00
C PRO A 54 -2.28 -7.99 -1.08
N HIS A 55 -2.12 -9.30 -0.86
CA HIS A 55 -1.49 -10.19 -1.84
C HIS A 55 -2.32 -10.30 -3.13
N ASN A 56 -3.64 -10.17 -3.00
CA ASN A 56 -4.57 -10.12 -4.13
C ASN A 56 -5.02 -8.66 -4.36
N ILE A 57 -4.55 -8.07 -5.47
CA ILE A 57 -4.83 -6.68 -5.87
C ILE A 57 -6.30 -6.43 -6.24
N ASP A 58 -7.10 -7.47 -6.48
CA ASP A 58 -8.51 -7.34 -6.82
C ASP A 58 -9.38 -7.03 -5.58
N LYS A 59 -8.80 -7.11 -4.38
CA LYS A 59 -9.47 -6.76 -3.13
C LYS A 59 -9.13 -5.34 -2.71
N VAL A 60 -10.05 -4.41 -2.96
CA VAL A 60 -10.06 -3.09 -2.34
C VAL A 60 -10.78 -3.18 -1.00
N PHE A 61 -10.09 -2.83 0.08
CA PHE A 61 -10.67 -2.80 1.42
C PHE A 61 -11.14 -1.40 1.78
N SER A 62 -12.19 -1.29 2.60
CA SER A 62 -12.66 0.00 3.11
C SER A 62 -11.67 0.63 4.10
N LYS A 63 -10.81 -0.17 4.72
CA LYS A 63 -9.77 0.27 5.65
C LYS A 63 -8.50 -0.53 5.40
N TYR A 64 -7.36 0.15 5.49
CA TYR A 64 -6.04 -0.48 5.40
C TYR A 64 -5.35 -0.35 6.76
N ALA A 65 -4.61 -1.39 7.15
CA ALA A 65 -3.69 -1.24 8.27
C ALA A 65 -2.53 -0.34 7.85
N VAL A 66 -2.25 0.67 8.67
CA VAL A 66 -1.20 1.66 8.43
C VAL A 66 -0.35 1.82 9.69
N GLY A 67 0.88 2.27 9.49
CA GLY A 67 1.76 2.67 10.58
C GLY A 67 2.67 3.79 10.12
N PHE A 68 3.07 4.65 11.04
CA PHE A 68 3.95 5.77 10.74
C PHE A 68 4.90 6.05 11.88
N SER A 69 5.97 6.78 11.57
CA SER A 69 6.85 7.41 12.55
C SER A 69 7.18 8.83 12.08
N HIS A 70 7.53 9.71 13.02
CA HIS A 70 8.03 11.05 12.75
C HIS A 70 9.07 11.44 13.80
N ASN A 71 9.93 12.40 13.49
CA ASN A 71 10.99 12.84 14.40
C ASN A 71 11.95 11.71 14.83
N ILE A 72 12.23 10.75 13.91
CA ILE A 72 13.17 9.65 14.14
C ILE A 72 14.34 9.78 13.15
N TYR A 73 15.44 10.38 13.60
CA TYR A 73 16.62 10.67 12.77
C TYR A 73 17.18 9.44 12.03
N LYS A 74 17.19 8.27 12.68
CA LYS A 74 17.68 7.03 12.07
C LYS A 74 16.59 6.41 11.18
N LYS A 75 16.73 6.54 9.86
CA LYS A 75 15.79 5.96 8.87
C LYS A 75 15.43 4.50 9.14
N LYS A 76 16.41 3.64 9.46
CA LYS A 76 16.15 2.22 9.79
C LYS A 76 15.21 2.06 10.99
N THR A 77 15.36 2.91 12.00
CA THR A 77 14.49 2.92 13.19
C THR A 77 13.11 3.48 12.84
N ALA A 78 13.05 4.56 12.05
CA ALA A 78 11.79 5.14 11.57
C ALA A 78 10.95 4.11 10.81
N ASN A 79 11.58 3.39 9.86
CA ASN A 79 10.94 2.33 9.09
C ASN A 79 10.49 1.18 9.99
N LYS A 80 11.31 0.76 10.97
CA LYS A 80 10.96 -0.30 11.90
C LYS A 80 9.69 0.05 12.69
N ILE A 81 9.62 1.26 13.25
CA ILE A 81 8.46 1.74 14.01
C ILE A 81 7.21 1.78 13.12
N ALA A 82 7.34 2.30 11.88
CA ALA A 82 6.22 2.35 10.95
C ALA A 82 5.69 0.94 10.62
N LEU A 83 6.57 -0.02 10.35
CA LEU A 83 6.19 -1.42 10.09
C LEU A 83 5.54 -2.08 11.30
N GLU A 84 6.10 -1.89 12.50
CA GLU A 84 5.54 -2.43 13.74
C GLU A 84 4.13 -1.87 14.01
N GLY A 85 3.92 -0.57 13.77
CA GLY A 85 2.61 0.06 13.87
C GLY A 85 1.60 -0.52 12.87
N CYS A 86 2.01 -0.73 11.62
CA CYS A 86 1.18 -1.36 10.60
C CYS A 86 0.80 -2.80 11.00
N GLU A 87 1.75 -3.61 11.45
CA GLU A 87 1.48 -4.99 11.90
C GLU A 87 0.60 -5.03 13.15
N ALA A 88 0.77 -4.08 14.08
CA ALA A 88 -0.09 -3.96 15.26
C ALA A 88 -1.53 -3.59 14.88
N MET A 89 -1.72 -2.67 13.93
CA MET A 89 -3.03 -2.29 13.43
C MET A 89 -3.69 -3.44 12.65
N LYS A 90 -2.93 -4.14 11.82
CA LYS A 90 -3.38 -5.33 11.06
C LYS A 90 -3.98 -6.38 11.98
N LYS A 91 -3.33 -6.68 13.11
CA LYS A 91 -3.85 -7.63 14.12
C LYS A 91 -5.22 -7.24 14.69
N LYS A 92 -5.54 -5.94 14.71
CA LYS A 92 -6.82 -5.42 15.25
C LYS A 92 -7.94 -5.34 14.20
N LEU A 93 -7.61 -5.22 12.91
CA LEU A 93 -8.59 -4.95 11.85
C LEU A 93 -9.25 -6.19 11.21
N ILE A 94 -8.92 -7.42 11.64
CA ILE A 94 -9.44 -8.67 11.02
C ILE A 94 -9.16 -8.69 9.49
N LEU A 95 -8.01 -8.16 9.05
CA LEU A 95 -7.54 -8.21 7.66
C LEU A 95 -6.50 -9.34 7.54
N HIS A 96 -6.90 -10.45 6.91
CA HIS A 96 -6.19 -11.71 7.04
C HIS A 96 -5.29 -12.12 5.86
N ASP A 97 -5.04 -11.24 4.87
CA ASP A 97 -4.07 -11.57 3.81
C ASP A 97 -3.43 -10.31 3.17
N CYS A 98 -2.57 -9.64 3.93
CA CYS A 98 -1.80 -8.50 3.45
C CYS A 98 -0.41 -8.43 4.12
N LYS A 99 0.53 -7.75 3.48
CA LYS A 99 1.90 -7.54 3.97
C LYS A 99 2.15 -6.05 4.22
N CYS A 100 2.67 -5.70 5.39
CA CYS A 100 3.07 -4.33 5.68
C CYS A 100 4.36 -3.98 4.92
N GLU A 101 4.30 -2.92 4.13
CA GLU A 101 5.43 -2.43 3.34
C GLU A 101 5.63 -0.92 3.54
N ILE A 102 6.89 -0.47 3.47
CA ILE A 102 7.24 0.96 3.52
C ILE A 102 6.85 1.60 2.20
N ILE A 103 6.15 2.74 2.27
CA ILE A 103 5.75 3.54 1.11
C ILE A 103 6.30 4.97 1.14
N LEU A 104 6.71 5.46 2.32
CA LEU A 104 7.23 6.82 2.55
C LEU A 104 8.43 6.79 3.51
#